data_AF-A0A8H9L726-F1
#
_entry.id   AF-A0A8H9L726-F1
#
_cell.length_a   1.000
_cell.length_b   1.000
_cell.length_c   1.000
_cell.angle_alpha   90.00
_cell.angle_beta   90.00
_cell.angle_gamma   90.00
#
_symmetry.space_group_name_H-M   'P 1'
#
loop_
_entity.id
_entity.type
_entity.pdbx_description
1 polymer ?
#
loop_
_entity_poly.entity_id
_entity_poly.type
_entity_poly.pdbx_seq_one_letter_code
_entity_poly.pdbx_strand_id
1 'polypeptide(L)'
;MTLHDVNALGAQMGQAYERGGHAAAEPYAARLLTVVGRWWLGTHPDALYLRARVRHVLAQAAADRGDHAAAREHIAAGLKAARRAARVHDPRVAFETVLLLTARADQHLLAGDTAAATADHDTALRLDDPLGHPMWWEARVHVHLGRATVRQRTGDLDGAEDDVRTALALASEHEPRLVSLCLDRLALLRRLAGADADAPAHAAAAVAATQPLDATRRAERARHAASVALARGDADAAGRHLDDAERAYLSVGDQRGAAAVGAVRGEVLRLRGDLAGAIDAAGAAVERCRAVGDPEAEADAYAVLGLALDEAGRGEEALAAHDRARQLATTPTDRVRVDVRRAVAAYNAALRTNAAGTPEHDRAVDIAVPCALAADAVRYGLRPGELREAWAAEAARILDVALRTLTVAGREDEVLDLLEHVAASATLDPVVAEPGPGTDLLAVAPRVRTRPHGRSALAWALDAAQERYGVAVRGQEVVDAW
;
A
#
# COMPACT_ATOMS: atom_id res chain seq x y z
N MET A 1 2.09 40.49 -20.55
CA MET A 1 2.85 40.10 -19.36
C MET A 1 4.33 40.24 -19.66
N THR A 2 5.00 41.02 -18.85
CA THR A 2 6.45 41.21 -18.84
C THR A 2 7.15 40.07 -18.09
N LEU A 3 8.48 39.98 -18.17
CA LEU A 3 9.27 39.04 -17.35
C LEU A 3 9.04 39.27 -15.84
N HIS A 4 8.83 40.53 -15.44
CA HIS A 4 8.49 40.91 -14.08
C HIS A 4 7.17 40.27 -13.62
N ASP A 5 6.15 40.21 -14.49
CA ASP A 5 4.87 39.58 -14.18
C ASP A 5 4.99 38.06 -14.01
N VAL A 6 5.90 37.40 -14.75
CA VAL A 6 6.16 35.96 -14.63
C VAL A 6 6.83 35.65 -13.29
N ASN A 7 7.82 36.44 -12.89
CA ASN A 7 8.51 36.26 -11.61
C ASN A 7 7.58 36.55 -10.43
N ALA A 8 6.75 37.59 -10.53
CA ALA A 8 5.75 37.91 -9.50
C ALA A 8 4.74 36.78 -9.32
N LEU A 9 4.21 36.22 -10.43
CA LEU A 9 3.31 35.07 -10.37
C LEU A 9 3.99 33.82 -9.81
N GLY A 10 5.27 33.58 -10.14
CA GLY A 10 6.04 32.47 -9.58
C GLY A 10 6.19 32.58 -8.06
N ALA A 11 6.48 33.78 -7.54
CA ALA A 11 6.56 34.02 -6.10
C ALA A 11 5.20 33.85 -5.41
N GLN A 12 4.11 34.37 -6.01
CA GLN A 12 2.75 34.19 -5.50
C GLN A 12 2.33 32.71 -5.47
N MET A 13 2.69 31.95 -6.50
CA MET A 13 2.45 30.50 -6.56
C MET A 13 3.14 29.78 -5.39
N GLY A 14 4.41 30.09 -5.12
CA GLY A 14 5.15 29.50 -4.00
C GLY A 14 4.54 29.85 -2.64
N GLN A 15 4.20 31.11 -2.40
CA GLN A 15 3.54 31.54 -1.16
C GLN A 15 2.14 30.95 -0.99
N ALA A 16 1.42 30.68 -2.09
CA ALA A 16 0.13 30.03 -2.03
C ALA A 16 0.29 28.55 -1.70
N TYR A 17 1.29 27.88 -2.29
CA TYR A 17 1.63 26.49 -1.97
C TYR A 17 1.94 26.30 -0.49
N GLU A 18 2.75 27.17 0.11
CA GLU A 18 3.08 27.11 1.54
C GLU A 18 1.85 27.26 2.45
N ARG A 19 0.80 27.96 1.99
CA ARG A 19 -0.41 28.22 2.77
C ARG A 19 -1.50 27.17 2.62
N GLY A 20 -1.57 26.49 1.46
CA GLY A 20 -2.71 25.61 1.14
C GLY A 20 -2.41 24.58 0.06
N GLY A 21 -1.15 24.15 -0.08
CA GLY A 21 -0.75 23.07 -0.97
C GLY A 21 -0.96 23.36 -2.46
N HIS A 22 -1.06 22.30 -3.24
CA HIS A 22 -1.19 22.40 -4.70
C HIS A 22 -2.51 23.07 -5.11
N ALA A 23 -3.60 22.83 -4.38
CA ALA A 23 -4.90 23.46 -4.62
C ALA A 23 -4.83 25.00 -4.55
N ALA A 24 -4.14 25.56 -3.55
CA ALA A 24 -3.97 27.01 -3.43
C ALA A 24 -3.04 27.59 -4.52
N ALA A 25 -2.06 26.82 -4.98
CA ALA A 25 -1.10 27.24 -6.01
C ALA A 25 -1.66 27.17 -7.45
N GLU A 26 -2.67 26.34 -7.69
CA GLU A 26 -3.25 26.06 -9.01
C GLU A 26 -3.65 27.31 -9.80
N PRO A 27 -4.36 28.31 -9.26
CA PRO A 27 -4.78 29.48 -10.05
C PRO A 27 -3.58 30.26 -10.61
N TYR A 28 -2.48 30.32 -9.86
CA TYR A 28 -1.24 30.99 -10.29
C TYR A 28 -0.50 30.15 -11.33
N ALA A 29 -0.43 28.83 -11.13
CA ALA A 29 0.15 27.89 -12.09
C ALA A 29 -0.60 27.93 -13.44
N ALA A 30 -1.93 27.98 -13.42
CA ALA A 30 -2.77 28.11 -14.61
C ALA A 30 -2.50 29.42 -15.35
N ARG A 31 -2.44 30.55 -14.64
CA ARG A 31 -2.10 31.86 -15.22
C ARG A 31 -0.70 31.86 -15.85
N LEU A 32 0.30 31.32 -15.16
CA LEU A 32 1.65 31.16 -15.72
C LEU A 32 1.62 30.33 -16.99
N LEU A 33 0.90 29.20 -17.00
CA LEU A 33 0.78 28.31 -18.14
C LEU A 33 0.18 29.02 -19.38
N THR A 34 -0.78 29.94 -19.21
CA THR A 34 -1.31 30.73 -20.35
C THR A 34 -0.25 31.60 -21.03
N VAL A 35 0.76 32.04 -20.27
CA VAL A 35 1.84 32.89 -20.78
C VAL A 35 2.92 32.03 -21.38
N VAL A 36 3.46 31.08 -20.61
CA VAL A 36 4.56 30.24 -21.09
C VAL A 36 4.11 29.25 -22.15
N GLY A 37 2.82 28.93 -22.25
CA GLY A 37 2.23 27.98 -23.20
C GLY A 37 2.09 28.49 -24.64
N ARG A 38 2.39 29.76 -24.92
CA ARG A 38 2.30 30.37 -26.26
C ARG A 38 3.19 29.63 -27.27
N TRP A 39 2.69 29.40 -28.48
CA TRP A 39 3.33 28.51 -29.46
C TRP A 39 4.74 28.98 -29.87
N TRP A 40 4.95 30.29 -30.02
CA TRP A 40 6.25 30.87 -30.39
C TRP A 40 7.31 30.78 -29.28
N LEU A 41 6.91 30.48 -28.04
CA LEU A 41 7.82 30.14 -26.94
C LEU A 41 8.10 28.63 -26.87
N GLY A 42 7.68 27.86 -27.87
CA GLY A 42 7.70 26.39 -27.86
C GLY A 42 9.08 25.73 -27.78
N THR A 43 10.16 26.48 -28.03
CA THR A 43 11.56 26.05 -27.93
C THR A 43 12.38 26.87 -26.95
N HIS A 44 11.81 27.91 -26.33
CA HIS A 44 12.54 28.79 -25.42
C HIS A 44 12.83 28.05 -24.09
N PRO A 45 14.10 27.96 -23.64
CA PRO A 45 14.46 27.20 -22.44
C PRO A 45 13.65 27.58 -21.20
N ASP A 46 13.54 28.88 -20.88
CA ASP A 46 12.76 29.35 -19.73
C ASP A 46 11.28 28.95 -19.80
N ALA A 47 10.68 28.98 -20.99
CA ALA A 47 9.29 28.61 -21.16
C ALA A 47 9.11 27.09 -21.01
N LEU A 48 10.06 26.29 -21.50
CA LEU A 48 10.03 24.83 -21.35
C LEU A 48 10.21 24.40 -19.90
N TYR A 49 11.17 24.98 -19.19
CA TYR A 49 11.38 24.78 -17.75
C TYR A 49 10.12 25.15 -16.96
N LEU A 50 9.60 26.37 -17.14
CA LEU A 50 8.41 26.82 -16.41
C LEU A 50 7.17 25.98 -16.75
N ARG A 51 7.01 25.52 -18.01
CA ARG A 51 5.93 24.60 -18.39
C ARG A 51 6.01 23.29 -17.62
N ALA A 52 7.20 22.70 -17.47
CA ALA A 52 7.37 21.47 -16.70
C ALA A 52 6.94 21.69 -15.24
N ARG A 53 7.46 22.75 -14.62
CA ARG A 53 7.16 23.12 -13.23
C ARG A 53 5.68 23.35 -12.97
N VAL A 54 5.03 24.23 -13.74
CA VAL A 54 3.60 24.54 -13.50
C VAL A 54 2.70 23.36 -13.84
N ARG A 55 3.10 22.50 -14.78
CA ARG A 55 2.34 21.28 -15.10
C ARG A 55 2.39 20.27 -13.96
N HIS A 56 3.51 20.16 -13.23
CA HIS A 56 3.56 19.33 -12.01
C HIS A 56 2.56 19.83 -10.95
N VAL A 57 2.55 21.15 -10.67
CA VAL A 57 1.60 21.74 -9.70
C VAL A 57 0.14 21.49 -10.10
N LEU A 58 -0.20 21.72 -11.36
CA LEU A 58 -1.56 21.48 -11.87
C LEU A 58 -1.93 19.99 -11.81
N ALA A 59 -0.98 19.09 -12.07
CA ALA A 59 -1.22 17.66 -11.99
C ALA A 59 -1.54 17.21 -10.56
N GLN A 60 -0.78 17.68 -9.57
CA GLN A 60 -1.02 17.36 -8.17
C GLN A 60 -2.35 17.93 -7.68
N ALA A 61 -2.65 19.20 -7.99
CA ALA A 61 -3.94 19.80 -7.63
C ALA A 61 -5.15 19.04 -8.23
N ALA A 62 -5.01 18.53 -9.46
CA ALA A 62 -6.04 17.69 -10.07
C ALA A 62 -6.15 16.32 -9.36
N ALA A 63 -5.02 15.69 -9.03
CA ALA A 63 -4.99 14.42 -8.31
C ALA A 63 -5.60 14.53 -6.90
N ASP A 64 -5.33 15.61 -6.16
CA ASP A 64 -5.88 15.90 -4.83
C ASP A 64 -7.43 15.98 -4.83
N ARG A 65 -8.01 16.37 -5.97
CA ARG A 65 -9.47 16.40 -6.21
C ARG A 65 -10.04 15.09 -6.75
N GLY A 66 -9.21 14.12 -7.11
CA GLY A 66 -9.60 12.88 -7.78
C GLY A 66 -9.74 12.97 -9.31
N ASP A 67 -9.34 14.08 -9.95
CA ASP A 67 -9.32 14.21 -11.41
C ASP A 67 -8.03 13.62 -12.00
N HIS A 68 -7.93 12.28 -11.95
CA HIS A 68 -6.77 11.53 -12.44
C HIS A 68 -6.58 11.64 -13.97
N ALA A 69 -7.65 11.95 -14.71
CA ALA A 69 -7.57 12.18 -16.15
C ALA A 69 -6.81 13.47 -16.46
N ALA A 70 -7.20 14.59 -15.84
CA ALA A 70 -6.48 15.85 -15.96
C ALA A 70 -5.06 15.75 -15.41
N ALA A 71 -4.87 15.06 -14.27
CA ALA A 71 -3.54 14.84 -13.70
C ALA A 71 -2.58 14.17 -14.70
N ARG A 72 -3.02 13.07 -15.33
CA ARG A 72 -2.23 12.37 -16.36
C ARG A 72 -1.95 13.23 -17.59
N GLU A 73 -2.90 14.06 -18.03
CA GLU A 73 -2.69 14.99 -19.14
C GLU A 73 -1.60 16.04 -18.79
N HIS A 74 -1.70 16.64 -17.61
CA HIS A 74 -0.72 17.61 -17.14
C HIS A 74 0.68 16.98 -17.01
N ILE A 75 0.78 15.78 -16.44
CA ILE A 75 2.04 15.03 -16.32
C ILE A 75 2.63 14.75 -17.70
N ALA A 76 1.85 14.24 -18.65
CA ALA A 76 2.33 13.93 -19.99
C ALA A 76 2.84 15.18 -20.73
N ALA A 77 2.11 16.30 -20.61
CA ALA A 77 2.53 17.58 -21.18
C ALA A 77 3.79 18.15 -20.49
N GLY A 78 3.88 18.03 -19.17
CA GLY A 78 5.05 18.41 -18.37
C GLY A 78 6.29 17.62 -18.78
N LEU A 79 6.21 16.29 -18.84
CA LEU A 79 7.31 15.42 -19.27
C LEU A 79 7.71 15.67 -20.73
N LYS A 80 6.76 16.07 -21.59
CA LYS A 80 7.07 16.51 -22.96
C LYS A 80 7.85 17.82 -22.98
N ALA A 81 7.51 18.78 -22.12
CA ALA A 81 8.27 20.02 -21.97
C ALA A 81 9.66 19.74 -21.39
N ALA A 82 9.75 18.87 -20.38
CA ALA A 82 11.00 18.46 -19.75
C ALA A 82 11.98 17.81 -20.75
N ARG A 83 11.48 16.85 -21.55
CA ARG A 83 12.29 16.23 -22.62
C ARG A 83 12.77 17.24 -23.67
N ARG A 84 11.98 18.28 -23.97
CA ARG A 84 12.41 19.34 -24.90
C ARG A 84 13.45 20.25 -24.27
N ALA A 85 13.30 20.60 -22.99
CA ALA A 85 14.30 21.38 -22.24
C ALA A 85 15.64 20.63 -22.15
N ALA A 86 15.60 19.32 -21.91
CA ALA A 86 16.79 18.48 -21.88
C ALA A 86 17.53 18.45 -23.24
N ARG A 87 16.81 18.46 -24.37
CA ARG A 87 17.43 18.52 -25.72
C ARG A 87 18.12 19.84 -26.02
N VAL A 88 17.74 20.92 -25.35
CA VAL A 88 18.43 22.21 -25.43
C VAL A 88 19.43 22.39 -24.27
N HIS A 89 19.76 21.29 -23.58
CA HIS A 89 20.73 21.22 -22.48
C HIS A 89 20.43 22.21 -21.34
N ASP A 90 19.15 22.46 -21.02
CA ASP A 90 18.78 23.28 -19.86
C ASP A 90 18.94 22.47 -18.57
N PRO A 91 19.92 22.77 -17.70
CA PRO A 91 20.18 21.98 -16.49
C PRO A 91 19.08 22.11 -15.43
N ARG A 92 18.24 23.16 -15.50
CA ARG A 92 17.19 23.42 -14.49
C ARG A 92 16.07 22.40 -14.51
N VAL A 93 15.92 21.65 -15.61
CA VAL A 93 14.78 20.76 -15.79
C VAL A 93 14.92 19.41 -15.08
N ALA A 94 16.12 19.06 -14.60
CA ALA A 94 16.36 17.78 -13.92
C ALA A 94 15.42 17.61 -12.72
N PHE A 95 15.33 18.62 -11.85
CA PHE A 95 14.46 18.62 -10.68
C PHE A 95 12.98 18.46 -11.05
N GLU A 96 12.51 19.24 -12.02
CA GLU A 96 11.11 19.14 -12.48
C GLU A 96 10.80 17.77 -13.11
N THR A 97 11.79 17.15 -13.74
CA THR A 97 11.65 15.80 -14.32
C THR A 97 11.50 14.75 -13.23
N VAL A 98 12.26 14.84 -12.13
CA VAL A 98 12.10 13.98 -10.96
C VAL A 98 10.67 14.10 -10.41
N LEU A 99 10.19 15.32 -10.17
CA LEU A 99 8.84 15.55 -9.65
C LEU A 99 7.73 15.01 -10.56
N LEU A 100 7.87 15.19 -11.87
CA LEU A 100 6.90 14.69 -12.85
C LEU A 100 6.93 13.17 -13.00
N LEU A 101 8.10 12.52 -12.88
CA LEU A 101 8.21 11.06 -12.89
C LEU A 101 7.59 10.45 -11.64
N THR A 102 7.85 11.01 -10.45
CA THR A 102 7.18 10.59 -9.21
C THR A 102 5.66 10.73 -9.32
N ALA A 103 5.17 11.88 -9.78
CA ALA A 103 3.74 12.09 -9.99
C ALA A 103 3.13 11.09 -10.99
N ARG A 104 3.87 10.72 -12.04
CA ARG A 104 3.42 9.70 -13.00
C ARG A 104 3.42 8.30 -12.40
N ALA A 105 4.43 7.97 -11.59
CA ALA A 105 4.49 6.71 -10.88
C ALA A 105 3.27 6.52 -9.95
N ASP A 106 2.84 7.57 -9.24
CA ASP A 106 1.63 7.52 -8.41
C ASP A 106 0.36 7.21 -9.25
N GLN A 107 0.27 7.79 -10.45
CA GLN A 107 -0.83 7.54 -11.38
C GLN A 107 -0.79 6.13 -11.99
N HIS A 108 0.41 5.60 -12.27
CA HIS A 108 0.58 4.20 -12.67
C HIS A 108 0.17 3.26 -11.54
N LEU A 109 0.54 3.58 -10.30
CA LEU A 109 0.22 2.79 -9.13
C LEU A 109 -1.30 2.73 -8.87
N LEU A 110 -2.00 3.85 -9.06
CA LEU A 110 -3.47 3.91 -9.04
C LEU A 110 -4.13 3.04 -10.13
N ALA A 111 -3.50 2.94 -11.30
CA ALA A 111 -3.96 2.10 -12.40
C ALA A 111 -3.53 0.62 -12.24
N GLY A 112 -2.80 0.27 -11.18
CA GLY A 112 -2.27 -1.08 -10.95
C GLY A 112 -1.02 -1.43 -11.77
N ASP A 113 -0.43 -0.48 -12.49
CA ASP A 113 0.77 -0.68 -13.31
C ASP A 113 2.06 -0.47 -12.48
N THR A 114 2.34 -1.44 -11.60
CA THR A 114 3.50 -1.40 -10.68
C THR A 114 4.84 -1.43 -11.43
N ALA A 115 4.89 -2.05 -12.61
CA ALA A 115 6.09 -2.10 -13.44
C ALA A 115 6.46 -0.73 -13.99
N ALA A 116 5.49 0.01 -14.55
CA ALA A 116 5.73 1.37 -15.02
C ALA A 116 6.04 2.33 -13.85
N ALA A 117 5.36 2.19 -12.71
CA ALA A 117 5.65 2.98 -11.52
C ALA A 117 7.10 2.77 -11.03
N THR A 118 7.56 1.51 -10.98
CA THR A 118 8.95 1.18 -10.63
C THR A 118 9.94 1.79 -11.63
N ALA A 119 9.67 1.65 -12.93
CA ALA A 119 10.53 2.18 -13.98
C ALA A 119 10.67 3.72 -13.91
N ASP A 120 9.61 4.42 -13.52
CA ASP A 120 9.61 5.87 -13.33
C ASP A 120 10.43 6.30 -12.11
N HIS A 121 10.26 5.63 -10.96
CA HIS A 121 11.09 5.90 -9.80
C HIS A 121 12.56 5.58 -10.09
N ASP A 122 12.88 4.47 -10.74
CA ASP A 122 14.25 4.12 -11.12
C ASP A 122 14.84 5.13 -12.11
N THR A 123 14.04 5.65 -13.03
CA THR A 123 14.47 6.71 -13.94
C THR A 123 14.75 8.01 -13.19
N ALA A 124 13.88 8.40 -12.25
CA ALA A 124 14.09 9.56 -11.40
C ALA A 124 15.37 9.41 -10.55
N LEU A 125 15.64 8.19 -10.05
CA LEU A 125 16.82 7.91 -9.24
C LEU A 125 18.14 7.97 -10.02
N ARG A 126 18.10 7.84 -11.35
CA ARG A 126 19.28 7.97 -12.24
C ARG A 126 19.59 9.39 -12.67
N LEU A 127 18.71 10.36 -12.40
CA LEU A 127 18.97 11.76 -12.72
C LEU A 127 19.95 12.35 -11.70
N ASP A 128 20.87 13.19 -12.19
CA ASP A 128 21.82 13.96 -11.41
C ASP A 128 21.30 15.38 -11.14
N ASP A 129 21.85 16.04 -10.11
CA ASP A 129 21.59 17.43 -9.77
C ASP A 129 22.71 18.36 -10.26
N PRO A 130 22.65 18.85 -11.50
CA PRO A 130 23.71 19.71 -12.04
C PRO A 130 23.79 21.08 -11.37
N LEU A 131 22.77 21.50 -10.61
CA LEU A 131 22.66 22.86 -10.08
C LEU A 131 22.67 22.95 -8.56
N GLY A 132 22.70 21.82 -7.85
CA GLY A 132 22.56 21.83 -6.39
C GLY A 132 21.21 22.41 -5.97
N HIS A 133 20.12 21.93 -6.58
CA HIS A 133 18.77 22.42 -6.29
C HIS A 133 18.46 22.23 -4.79
N PRO A 134 17.97 23.27 -4.09
CA PRO A 134 17.84 23.23 -2.63
C PRO A 134 16.86 22.17 -2.12
N MET A 135 15.93 21.73 -2.97
CA MET A 135 14.92 20.70 -2.65
C MET A 135 15.26 19.34 -3.26
N TRP A 136 16.48 19.17 -3.80
CA TRP A 136 16.85 17.93 -4.47
C TRP A 136 16.77 16.72 -3.54
N TRP A 137 17.33 16.84 -2.34
CA TRP A 137 17.34 15.75 -1.38
C TRP A 137 15.95 15.40 -0.87
N GLU A 138 15.07 16.38 -0.65
CA GLU A 138 13.65 16.10 -0.38
C GLU A 138 13.02 15.29 -1.52
N ALA A 139 13.22 15.69 -2.78
CA ALA A 139 12.69 14.94 -3.92
C ALA A 139 13.25 13.51 -3.94
N ARG A 140 14.53 13.30 -3.63
CA ARG A 140 15.13 11.97 -3.53
C ARG A 140 14.50 11.12 -2.43
N VAL A 141 14.27 11.68 -1.25
CA VAL A 141 13.57 11.02 -0.15
C VAL A 141 12.19 10.56 -0.63
N HIS A 142 11.40 11.45 -1.25
CA HIS A 142 10.07 11.10 -1.76
C HIS A 142 10.10 10.04 -2.87
N VAL A 143 11.10 10.03 -3.76
CA VAL A 143 11.25 8.98 -4.78
C VAL A 143 11.48 7.62 -4.13
N HIS A 144 12.34 7.53 -3.11
CA HIS A 144 12.55 6.28 -2.38
C HIS A 144 11.29 5.83 -1.62
N LEU A 145 10.58 6.74 -0.96
CA LEU A 145 9.31 6.41 -0.29
C LEU A 145 8.22 5.98 -1.28
N GLY A 146 8.17 6.59 -2.47
CA GLY A 146 7.30 6.19 -3.58
C GLY A 146 7.63 4.78 -4.05
N ARG A 147 8.90 4.47 -4.33
CA ARG A 147 9.34 3.13 -4.74
C ARG A 147 9.09 2.08 -3.65
N ALA A 148 9.29 2.42 -2.38
CA ALA A 148 8.92 1.56 -1.25
C ALA A 148 7.42 1.25 -1.25
N THR A 149 6.58 2.22 -1.61
CA THR A 149 5.13 2.00 -1.75
C THR A 149 4.81 1.04 -2.89
N VAL A 150 5.47 1.17 -4.03
CA VAL A 150 5.32 0.22 -5.14
C VAL A 150 5.73 -1.19 -4.70
N ARG A 151 6.88 -1.34 -4.03
CA ARG A 151 7.38 -2.63 -3.53
C ARG A 151 6.49 -3.26 -2.47
N GLN A 152 5.97 -2.44 -1.53
CA GLN A 152 4.94 -2.86 -0.60
C GLN A 152 3.73 -3.42 -1.35
N ARG A 153 3.26 -2.72 -2.40
CA ARG A 153 2.16 -3.14 -3.28
C ARG A 153 2.52 -4.24 -4.27
N THR A 154 3.73 -4.78 -4.27
CA THR A 154 4.05 -6.01 -5.00
C THR A 154 4.37 -7.16 -4.07
N GLY A 155 4.29 -6.95 -2.74
CA GLY A 155 4.66 -7.93 -1.72
C GLY A 155 6.18 -8.02 -1.46
N ASP A 156 6.99 -7.18 -2.10
CA ASP A 156 8.43 -7.06 -1.83
C ASP A 156 8.65 -6.20 -0.57
N LEU A 157 8.29 -6.76 0.59
CA LEU A 157 8.37 -6.04 1.87
C LEU A 157 9.82 -5.74 2.28
N ASP A 158 10.75 -6.63 1.93
CA ASP A 158 12.18 -6.46 2.16
C ASP A 158 12.76 -5.30 1.37
N GLY A 159 12.52 -5.27 0.05
CA GLY A 159 12.95 -4.17 -0.81
C GLY A 159 12.25 -2.85 -0.45
N ALA A 160 11.01 -2.90 0.05
CA ALA A 160 10.32 -1.73 0.57
C ALA A 160 11.00 -1.20 1.84
N GLU A 161 11.39 -2.07 2.77
CA GLU A 161 12.11 -1.66 3.99
C GLU A 161 13.49 -1.08 3.66
N ASP A 162 14.21 -1.66 2.71
CA ASP A 162 15.51 -1.15 2.25
C ASP A 162 15.38 0.26 1.61
N ASP A 163 14.32 0.51 0.85
CA ASP A 163 14.03 1.83 0.29
C ASP A 163 13.69 2.86 1.37
N VAL A 164 12.88 2.49 2.37
CA VAL A 164 12.56 3.40 3.49
C VAL A 164 13.80 3.68 4.34
N ARG A 165 14.67 2.69 4.58
CA ARG A 165 15.95 2.91 5.28
C ARG A 165 16.87 3.82 4.49
N THR A 166 16.92 3.67 3.18
CA THR A 166 17.68 4.59 2.30
C THR A 166 17.12 6.01 2.38
N ALA A 167 15.79 6.16 2.31
CA ALA A 167 15.12 7.45 2.48
C ALA A 167 15.40 8.06 3.86
N LEU A 168 15.42 7.26 4.92
CA LEU A 168 15.72 7.69 6.28
C LEU A 168 17.18 8.16 6.42
N ALA A 169 18.13 7.47 5.81
CA ALA A 169 19.53 7.88 5.80
C ALA A 169 19.71 9.23 5.09
N LEU A 170 19.14 9.37 3.90
CA LEU A 170 19.15 10.63 3.14
C LEU A 170 18.49 11.78 3.91
N ALA A 171 17.34 11.52 4.54
CA ALA A 171 16.65 12.51 5.35
C ALA A 171 17.50 12.90 6.58
N SER A 172 18.17 11.95 7.22
CA SER A 172 19.00 12.24 8.39
C SER A 172 20.20 13.12 8.05
N GLU A 173 20.78 12.94 6.85
CA GLU A 173 21.94 13.70 6.40
C GLU A 173 21.58 15.09 5.84
N HIS A 174 20.51 15.19 5.06
CA HIS A 174 20.23 16.39 4.26
C HIS A 174 18.89 17.05 4.57
N GLU A 175 17.89 16.30 5.04
CA GLU A 175 16.52 16.79 5.25
C GLU A 175 15.96 16.38 6.63
N PRO A 176 16.53 16.86 7.76
CA PRO A 176 16.12 16.41 9.10
C PRO A 176 14.63 16.55 9.40
N ARG A 177 13.94 17.45 8.68
CA ARG A 177 12.48 17.65 8.72
C ARG A 177 11.64 16.48 8.20
N LEU A 178 12.24 15.59 7.40
CA LEU A 178 11.58 14.42 6.82
C LEU A 178 11.87 13.12 7.57
N VAL A 179 12.74 13.15 8.58
CA VAL A 179 13.09 11.95 9.37
C VAL A 179 11.85 11.33 10.01
N SER A 180 10.94 12.16 10.55
CA SER A 180 9.69 11.67 11.13
C SER A 180 8.81 10.94 10.11
N LEU A 181 8.69 11.46 8.89
CA LEU A 181 7.95 10.82 7.79
C LEU A 181 8.54 9.45 7.43
N CYS A 182 9.86 9.35 7.31
CA CYS A 182 10.53 8.07 7.00
C CYS A 182 10.32 7.03 8.12
N LEU A 183 10.38 7.46 9.39
CA LEU A 183 10.14 6.60 10.55
C LEU A 183 8.67 6.15 10.65
N ASP A 184 7.72 7.05 10.40
CA ASP A 184 6.29 6.73 10.35
C ASP A 184 6.00 5.71 9.20
N ARG A 185 6.68 5.86 8.05
CA ARG A 185 6.59 4.88 6.94
C ARG A 185 7.19 3.52 7.32
N LEU A 186 8.33 3.51 8.02
CA LEU A 186 8.97 2.28 8.48
C LEU A 186 8.08 1.54 9.51
N ALA A 187 7.50 2.29 10.45
CA ALA A 187 6.55 1.73 11.42
C ALA A 187 5.35 1.09 10.72
N LEU A 188 4.79 1.75 9.69
CA LEU A 188 3.69 1.18 8.92
C LEU A 188 4.09 -0.11 8.20
N LEU A 189 5.24 -0.14 7.50
CA LEU A 189 5.71 -1.35 6.81
C LEU A 189 5.92 -2.51 7.77
N ARG A 190 6.58 -2.27 8.90
CA ARG A 190 6.83 -3.30 9.92
C ARG A 190 5.52 -3.82 10.51
N ARG A 191 4.57 -2.94 10.81
CA ARG A 191 3.23 -3.34 11.27
C ARG A 191 2.49 -4.18 10.24
N LEU A 192 2.55 -3.82 8.95
CA LEU A 192 1.93 -4.62 7.89
C LEU A 192 2.55 -6.02 7.82
N ALA A 193 3.85 -6.15 8.04
CA ALA A 193 4.53 -7.43 8.15
C ALA A 193 4.27 -8.17 9.48
N GLY A 194 3.50 -7.59 10.42
CA GLY A 194 3.28 -8.13 11.76
C GLY A 194 4.45 -7.93 12.73
N ALA A 195 5.51 -7.23 12.30
CA ALA A 195 6.71 -7.00 13.10
C ALA A 195 6.53 -5.79 14.03
N ASP A 196 7.41 -5.69 15.05
CA ASP A 196 7.37 -4.57 15.99
C ASP A 196 7.55 -3.22 15.26
N ALA A 197 6.58 -2.34 15.47
CA ALA A 197 6.51 -1.01 14.90
C ALA A 197 6.66 0.10 15.96
N ASP A 198 6.77 -0.26 17.25
CA ASP A 198 6.74 0.71 18.34
C ASP A 198 8.00 1.58 18.37
N ALA A 199 9.18 0.98 18.21
CA ALA A 199 10.44 1.73 18.21
C ALA A 199 10.47 2.85 17.13
N PRO A 200 10.22 2.56 15.82
CA PRO A 200 10.18 3.62 14.81
C PRO A 200 9.03 4.62 15.05
N ALA A 201 7.85 4.18 15.53
CA ALA A 201 6.74 5.09 15.82
C ALA A 201 7.06 6.06 16.97
N HIS A 202 7.69 5.59 18.04
CA HIS A 202 8.13 6.44 19.15
C HIS A 202 9.22 7.43 18.70
N ALA A 203 10.19 6.96 17.90
CA ALA A 203 11.23 7.83 17.34
C ALA A 203 10.61 8.92 16.44
N ALA A 204 9.65 8.57 15.59
CA ALA A 204 8.93 9.53 14.76
C ALA A 204 8.23 10.60 15.61
N ALA A 205 7.61 10.19 16.72
CA ALA A 205 6.96 11.11 17.67
C ALA A 205 7.93 12.07 18.36
N ALA A 206 9.05 11.55 18.84
CA ALA A 206 10.08 12.36 19.47
C ALA A 206 10.64 13.41 18.49
N VAL A 207 10.96 12.99 17.27
CA VAL A 207 11.50 13.90 16.24
C VAL A 207 10.47 14.96 15.86
N ALA A 208 9.23 14.55 15.57
CA ALA A 208 8.16 15.47 15.20
C ALA A 208 7.84 16.51 16.29
N ALA A 209 7.97 16.15 17.58
CA ALA A 209 7.76 17.10 18.67
C ALA A 209 8.79 18.24 18.71
N THR A 210 9.96 18.05 18.09
CA THR A 210 11.04 19.04 18.05
C THR A 210 11.01 19.94 16.81
N GLN A 211 10.11 19.68 15.86
CA GLN A 211 10.12 20.32 14.54
C GLN A 211 8.72 20.77 14.11
N PRO A 212 8.57 21.96 13.50
CA PRO A 212 7.30 22.35 12.94
C PRO A 212 6.96 21.48 11.71
N LEU A 213 5.76 20.89 11.74
CA LEU A 213 5.20 20.17 10.58
C LEU A 213 4.27 21.09 9.80
N ASP A 214 4.38 21.06 8.47
CA ASP A 214 3.35 21.63 7.59
C ASP A 214 2.07 20.80 7.65
N ALA A 215 1.00 21.26 6.99
CA ALA A 215 -0.29 20.59 7.04
C ALA A 215 -0.26 19.18 6.45
N THR A 216 0.45 18.97 5.34
CA THR A 216 0.59 17.64 4.70
C THR A 216 1.32 16.66 5.61
N ARG A 217 2.49 17.04 6.16
CA ARG A 217 3.23 16.17 7.09
C ARG A 217 2.46 15.90 8.38
N ARG A 218 1.68 16.87 8.86
CA ARG A 218 0.79 16.67 10.01
C ARG A 218 -0.31 15.67 9.71
N ALA A 219 -0.90 15.72 8.52
CA ALA A 219 -1.94 14.78 8.09
C ALA A 219 -1.40 13.34 8.04
N GLU A 220 -0.29 13.13 7.35
CA GLU A 220 0.37 11.82 7.25
C GLU A 220 0.72 11.27 8.64
N ARG A 221 1.37 12.09 9.46
CA ARG A 221 1.75 11.69 10.81
C ARG A 221 0.55 11.30 11.66
N ALA A 222 -0.51 12.09 11.64
CA ALA A 222 -1.72 11.81 12.40
C ALA A 222 -2.38 10.50 11.92
N ARG A 223 -2.42 10.25 10.61
CA ARG A 223 -2.89 8.96 10.05
C ARG A 223 -2.04 7.78 10.53
N HIS A 224 -0.72 7.92 10.54
CA HIS A 224 0.19 6.89 11.05
C HIS A 224 0.03 6.65 12.55
N ALA A 225 -0.10 7.72 13.35
CA ALA A 225 -0.35 7.62 14.77
C ALA A 225 -1.69 6.93 15.09
N ALA A 226 -2.74 7.21 14.31
CA ALA A 226 -4.02 6.51 14.44
C ALA A 226 -3.87 4.99 14.18
N SER A 227 -3.14 4.63 13.13
CA SER A 227 -2.83 3.24 12.79
C SER A 227 -2.07 2.50 13.91
N VAL A 228 -1.13 3.17 14.59
CA VAL A 228 -0.40 2.60 15.74
C VAL A 228 -1.32 2.48 16.96
N ALA A 229 -2.14 3.50 17.24
CA ALA A 229 -3.10 3.47 18.34
C ALA A 229 -4.10 2.32 18.19
N LEU A 230 -4.62 2.10 16.97
CA LEU A 230 -5.49 0.95 16.66
C LEU A 230 -4.81 -0.40 16.92
N ALA A 231 -3.54 -0.54 16.52
CA ALA A 231 -2.80 -1.78 16.77
C ALA A 231 -2.64 -2.07 18.26
N ARG A 232 -2.63 -1.04 19.11
CA ARG A 232 -2.59 -1.14 20.57
C ARG A 232 -3.98 -1.26 21.21
N GLY A 233 -5.05 -1.22 20.41
CA GLY A 233 -6.43 -1.23 20.89
C GLY A 233 -6.92 0.09 21.49
N ASP A 234 -6.17 1.18 21.37
CA ASP A 234 -6.56 2.51 21.86
C ASP A 234 -7.42 3.24 20.83
N ALA A 235 -8.71 2.88 20.80
CA ALA A 235 -9.69 3.46 19.89
C ALA A 235 -9.88 4.98 20.11
N ASP A 236 -9.66 5.48 21.33
CA ASP A 236 -9.85 6.89 21.65
C ASP A 236 -8.70 7.75 21.15
N ALA A 237 -7.45 7.31 21.32
CA ALA A 237 -6.30 7.96 20.70
C ALA A 237 -6.37 7.89 19.19
N ALA A 238 -6.77 6.73 18.64
CA ALA A 238 -6.97 6.58 17.20
C ALA A 238 -7.98 7.61 16.68
N GLY A 239 -9.16 7.73 17.31
CA GLY A 239 -10.17 8.71 16.91
C GLY A 239 -9.65 10.14 16.88
N ARG A 240 -8.93 10.59 17.93
CA ARG A 240 -8.34 11.95 17.96
C ARG A 240 -7.35 12.17 16.82
N HIS A 241 -6.48 11.19 16.56
CA HIS A 241 -5.50 11.27 15.48
C HIS A 241 -6.17 11.27 14.10
N LEU A 242 -7.28 10.55 13.90
CA LEU A 242 -8.05 10.63 12.65
C LEU A 242 -8.70 12.00 12.46
N ASP A 243 -9.23 12.61 13.53
CA ASP A 243 -9.80 13.97 13.46
C ASP A 243 -8.74 15.03 13.11
N ASP A 244 -7.53 14.88 13.64
CA ASP A 244 -6.37 15.71 13.27
C ASP A 244 -5.98 15.49 11.80
N ALA A 245 -5.92 14.23 11.34
CA ALA A 245 -5.56 13.87 9.98
C ALA A 245 -6.55 14.43 8.96
N GLU A 246 -7.86 14.20 9.16
CA GLU A 246 -8.92 14.67 8.28
C GLU A 246 -8.93 16.19 8.16
N ARG A 247 -8.84 16.91 9.29
CA ARG A 247 -8.74 18.39 9.28
C ARG A 247 -7.51 18.87 8.51
N ALA A 248 -6.37 18.20 8.68
CA ALA A 248 -5.14 18.58 8.01
C ALA A 248 -5.22 18.33 6.49
N TYR A 249 -5.71 17.17 6.05
CA TYR A 249 -5.93 16.87 4.62
C TYR A 249 -6.90 17.87 3.97
N LEU A 250 -8.05 18.14 4.61
CA LEU A 250 -9.03 19.10 4.10
C LEU A 250 -8.46 20.52 4.02
N SER A 251 -7.58 20.92 4.96
CA SER A 251 -6.96 22.26 4.95
C SER A 251 -6.04 22.52 3.74
N VAL A 252 -5.52 21.46 3.12
CA VAL A 252 -4.69 21.53 1.91
C VAL A 252 -5.44 21.11 0.64
N GLY A 253 -6.74 20.80 0.77
CA GLY A 253 -7.58 20.40 -0.36
C GLY A 253 -7.41 18.94 -0.79
N ASP A 254 -6.71 18.11 -0.01
CA ASP A 254 -6.53 16.68 -0.30
C ASP A 254 -7.78 15.88 0.09
N GLN A 255 -8.70 15.73 -0.86
CA GLN A 255 -9.93 14.95 -0.66
C GLN A 255 -9.65 13.46 -0.61
N ARG A 256 -8.58 13.01 -1.26
CA ARG A 256 -8.20 11.60 -1.30
C ARG A 256 -7.72 11.13 0.07
N GLY A 257 -6.79 11.85 0.68
CA GLY A 257 -6.31 11.58 2.05
C GLY A 257 -7.45 11.62 3.07
N ALA A 258 -8.36 12.58 2.94
CA ALA A 258 -9.54 12.67 3.80
C ALA A 258 -10.50 11.46 3.64
N ALA A 259 -10.70 10.95 2.42
CA ALA A 259 -11.52 9.75 2.18
C ALA A 259 -10.92 8.51 2.85
N ALA A 260 -9.59 8.32 2.74
CA ALA A 260 -8.89 7.19 3.35
C ALA A 260 -9.00 7.16 4.89
N VAL A 261 -9.05 8.32 5.55
CA VAL A 261 -9.30 8.44 7.00
C VAL A 261 -10.68 7.87 7.39
N GLY A 262 -11.68 8.00 6.51
CA GLY A 262 -13.03 7.52 6.75
C GLY A 262 -13.12 6.01 6.99
N ALA A 263 -12.34 5.21 6.25
CA ALA A 263 -12.30 3.75 6.41
C ALA A 263 -11.83 3.36 7.82
N VAL A 264 -10.78 4.04 8.29
CA VAL A 264 -10.19 3.81 9.62
C VAL A 264 -11.13 4.26 10.75
N ARG A 265 -12.00 5.25 10.49
CA ARG A 265 -13.01 5.67 11.49
C ARG A 265 -14.07 4.61 11.74
N GLY A 266 -14.46 3.84 10.71
CA GLY A 266 -15.33 2.67 10.89
C GLY A 266 -14.73 1.65 11.87
N GLU A 267 -13.42 1.41 11.77
CA GLU A 267 -12.70 0.51 12.67
C GLU A 267 -12.67 1.03 14.11
N VAL A 268 -12.48 2.34 14.31
CA VAL A 268 -12.55 2.97 15.64
C VAL A 268 -13.92 2.77 16.28
N LEU A 269 -15.00 2.96 15.52
CA LEU A 269 -16.36 2.75 16.03
C LEU A 269 -16.62 1.29 16.37
N ARG A 270 -16.13 0.37 15.54
CA ARG A 270 -16.21 -1.08 15.77
C ARG A 270 -15.52 -1.47 17.08
N LEU A 271 -14.29 -1.00 17.31
CA LEU A 271 -13.55 -1.26 18.56
C LEU A 271 -14.22 -0.67 19.81
N ARG A 272 -15.01 0.39 19.66
CA ARG A 272 -15.82 0.97 20.74
C ARG A 272 -17.15 0.22 20.96
N GLY A 273 -17.47 -0.77 20.13
CA GLY A 273 -18.71 -1.54 20.17
C GLY A 273 -19.90 -0.85 19.50
N ASP A 274 -19.71 0.30 18.84
CA ASP A 274 -20.76 0.95 18.04
C ASP A 274 -20.80 0.34 16.64
N LEU A 275 -21.38 -0.85 16.53
CA LEU A 275 -21.44 -1.61 15.27
C LEU A 275 -22.32 -0.93 14.22
N ALA A 276 -23.41 -0.29 14.62
CA ALA A 276 -24.28 0.44 13.70
C ALA A 276 -23.55 1.65 13.10
N GLY A 277 -22.90 2.46 13.94
CA GLY A 277 -22.08 3.57 13.49
C GLY A 277 -20.88 3.11 12.64
N ALA A 278 -20.27 1.97 12.98
CA ALA A 278 -19.18 1.39 12.19
C ALA A 278 -19.62 1.00 10.77
N ILE A 279 -20.78 0.35 10.63
CA ILE A 279 -21.36 -0.02 9.32
C ILE A 279 -21.65 1.23 8.49
N ASP A 280 -22.31 2.23 9.09
CA ASP A 280 -22.65 3.47 8.39
C ASP A 280 -21.39 4.25 7.96
N ALA A 281 -20.40 4.36 8.86
CA ALA A 281 -19.15 5.06 8.58
C ALA A 281 -18.32 4.34 7.51
N ALA A 282 -18.20 3.01 7.57
CA ALA A 282 -17.47 2.22 6.59
C ALA A 282 -18.16 2.26 5.22
N GLY A 283 -19.51 2.18 5.18
CA GLY A 283 -20.29 2.33 3.94
C GLY A 283 -20.11 3.71 3.30
N ALA A 284 -20.16 4.78 4.10
CA ALA A 284 -19.86 6.13 3.60
C ALA A 284 -18.41 6.30 3.14
N ALA A 285 -17.46 5.60 3.77
CA ALA A 285 -16.06 5.58 3.33
C ALA A 285 -15.90 4.89 1.98
N VAL A 286 -16.55 3.75 1.74
CA VAL A 286 -16.56 3.06 0.44
C VAL A 286 -16.98 4.00 -0.68
N GLU A 287 -18.11 4.70 -0.52
CA GLU A 287 -18.61 5.61 -1.57
C GLU A 287 -17.67 6.80 -1.82
N ARG A 288 -17.07 7.36 -0.75
CA ARG A 288 -16.09 8.44 -0.88
C ARG A 288 -14.81 7.99 -1.58
N CYS A 289 -14.23 6.85 -1.18
CA CYS A 289 -13.03 6.29 -1.81
C CYS A 289 -13.24 5.98 -3.29
N ARG A 290 -14.42 5.43 -3.63
CA ARG A 290 -14.81 5.21 -5.02
C ARG A 290 -14.92 6.50 -5.82
N ALA A 291 -15.55 7.53 -5.26
CA ALA A 291 -15.74 8.81 -5.92
C ALA A 291 -14.42 9.53 -6.24
N VAL A 292 -13.41 9.39 -5.37
CA VAL A 292 -12.06 9.95 -5.58
C VAL A 292 -11.13 9.01 -6.38
N GLY A 293 -11.60 7.82 -6.75
CA GLY A 293 -10.86 6.84 -7.53
C GLY A 293 -9.68 6.21 -6.80
N ASP A 294 -9.83 5.92 -5.50
CA ASP A 294 -8.81 5.23 -4.70
C ASP A 294 -9.24 3.78 -4.37
N PRO A 295 -8.92 2.80 -5.23
CA PRO A 295 -9.36 1.41 -5.06
C PRO A 295 -8.75 0.72 -3.84
N GLU A 296 -7.59 1.17 -3.35
CA GLU A 296 -6.94 0.61 -2.16
C GLU A 296 -7.70 1.03 -0.90
N ALA A 297 -7.94 2.34 -0.75
CA ALA A 297 -8.74 2.85 0.36
C ALA A 297 -10.18 2.33 0.31
N GLU A 298 -10.72 2.07 -0.88
CA GLU A 298 -12.02 1.40 -1.06
C GLU A 298 -11.98 -0.05 -0.57
N ALA A 299 -10.93 -0.81 -0.90
CA ALA A 299 -10.76 -2.19 -0.41
C ALA A 299 -10.67 -2.26 1.12
N ASP A 300 -9.90 -1.34 1.73
CA ASP A 300 -9.79 -1.24 3.18
C ASP A 300 -11.14 -0.89 3.84
N ALA A 301 -11.90 0.04 3.26
CA ALA A 301 -13.24 0.40 3.72
C ALA A 301 -14.19 -0.80 3.66
N TYR A 302 -14.17 -1.57 2.56
CA TYR A 302 -14.93 -2.81 2.45
C TYR A 302 -14.51 -3.87 3.47
N ALA A 303 -13.21 -3.98 3.76
CA ALA A 303 -12.72 -4.94 4.74
C ALA A 303 -13.17 -4.58 6.17
N VAL A 304 -13.22 -3.29 6.51
CA VAL A 304 -13.79 -2.81 7.79
C VAL A 304 -15.30 -3.03 7.85
N LEU A 305 -16.01 -2.74 6.75
CA LEU A 305 -17.45 -2.99 6.64
C LEU A 305 -17.78 -4.47 6.87
N GLY A 306 -17.01 -5.39 6.27
CA GLY A 306 -17.18 -6.83 6.46
C GLY A 306 -17.02 -7.25 7.93
N LEU A 307 -15.99 -6.75 8.62
CA LEU A 307 -15.78 -7.02 10.04
C LEU A 307 -16.96 -6.53 10.90
N ALA A 308 -17.40 -5.28 10.68
CA ALA A 308 -18.50 -4.70 11.44
C ALA A 308 -19.84 -5.44 11.19
N LEU A 309 -20.08 -5.90 9.96
CA LEU A 309 -21.24 -6.71 9.61
C LEU A 309 -21.22 -8.10 10.27
N ASP A 310 -20.06 -8.77 10.29
CA ASP A 310 -19.95 -10.10 10.91
C ASP A 310 -20.19 -10.04 12.42
N GLU A 311 -19.60 -9.04 13.10
CA GLU A 311 -19.82 -8.78 14.53
C GLU A 311 -21.28 -8.41 14.85
N ALA A 312 -21.98 -7.77 13.90
CA ALA A 312 -23.41 -7.49 14.00
C ALA A 312 -24.30 -8.70 13.67
N GLY A 313 -23.72 -9.87 13.36
CA GLY A 313 -24.45 -11.09 13.01
C GLY A 313 -24.96 -11.15 11.56
N ARG A 314 -24.54 -10.22 10.70
CA ARG A 314 -24.98 -10.10 9.30
C ARG A 314 -24.01 -10.82 8.35
N GLY A 315 -23.80 -12.11 8.58
CA GLY A 315 -22.70 -12.88 7.97
C GLY A 315 -22.66 -12.93 6.44
N GLU A 316 -23.79 -13.07 5.74
CA GLU A 316 -23.79 -13.06 4.26
C GLU A 316 -23.41 -11.69 3.69
N GLU A 317 -23.83 -10.61 4.34
CA GLU A 317 -23.45 -9.26 3.94
C GLU A 317 -21.97 -8.99 4.25
N ALA A 318 -21.45 -9.54 5.35
CA ALA A 318 -20.02 -9.50 5.67
C ALA A 318 -19.18 -10.20 4.61
N LEU A 319 -19.59 -11.41 4.19
CA LEU A 319 -18.94 -12.15 3.10
C LEU A 319 -18.98 -11.37 1.79
N ALA A 320 -20.12 -10.77 1.45
CA ALA A 320 -20.24 -9.95 0.25
C ALA A 320 -19.31 -8.71 0.30
N ALA A 321 -19.18 -8.06 1.46
CA ALA A 321 -18.24 -6.95 1.64
C ALA A 321 -16.77 -7.40 1.49
N HIS A 322 -16.40 -8.54 2.09
CA HIS A 322 -15.07 -9.13 1.92
C HIS A 322 -14.80 -9.57 0.48
N ASP A 323 -15.80 -10.09 -0.24
CA ASP A 323 -15.70 -10.41 -1.67
C ASP A 323 -15.36 -9.16 -2.50
N ARG A 324 -15.95 -8.00 -2.17
CA ARG A 324 -15.61 -6.72 -2.82
C ARG A 324 -14.19 -6.26 -2.48
N ALA A 325 -13.78 -6.32 -1.22
CA ALA A 325 -12.40 -6.03 -0.84
C ALA A 325 -11.41 -6.94 -1.59
N ARG A 326 -11.76 -8.23 -1.74
CA ARG A 326 -10.92 -9.24 -2.39
C ARG A 326 -10.77 -9.01 -3.90
N GLN A 327 -11.80 -8.48 -4.56
CA GLN A 327 -11.75 -8.10 -5.98
C GLN A 327 -10.83 -6.90 -6.23
N LEU A 328 -10.73 -5.99 -5.26
CA LEU A 328 -9.87 -4.82 -5.31
C LEU A 328 -8.41 -5.12 -4.89
N ALA A 329 -8.18 -6.22 -4.17
CA ALA A 329 -6.84 -6.62 -3.72
C ALA A 329 -5.93 -7.06 -4.88
N THR A 330 -4.84 -6.31 -5.08
CA THR A 330 -3.93 -6.49 -6.23
C THR A 330 -2.76 -7.44 -5.94
N THR A 331 -2.45 -7.73 -4.68
CA THR A 331 -1.25 -8.48 -4.29
C THR A 331 -1.59 -9.81 -3.61
N PRO A 332 -0.71 -10.83 -3.67
CA PRO A 332 -0.90 -12.06 -2.93
C PRO A 332 -1.05 -11.81 -1.42
N THR A 333 -0.23 -10.92 -0.86
CA THR A 333 -0.22 -10.55 0.56
C THR A 333 -1.54 -9.91 0.98
N ASP A 334 -2.07 -8.96 0.21
CA ASP A 334 -3.34 -8.28 0.53
C ASP A 334 -4.53 -9.21 0.34
N ARG A 335 -4.49 -10.06 -0.69
CA ARG A 335 -5.49 -11.12 -0.89
C ARG A 335 -5.52 -12.09 0.28
N VAL A 336 -4.35 -12.51 0.79
CA VAL A 336 -4.26 -13.34 2.00
C VAL A 336 -4.90 -12.59 3.18
N ARG A 337 -4.51 -11.34 3.46
CA ARG A 337 -5.08 -10.57 4.58
C ARG A 337 -6.60 -10.43 4.51
N VAL A 338 -7.15 -10.17 3.32
CA VAL A 338 -8.60 -10.10 3.11
C VAL A 338 -9.24 -11.48 3.29
N ASP A 339 -8.65 -12.52 2.73
CA ASP A 339 -9.17 -13.89 2.82
C ASP A 339 -9.08 -14.48 4.23
N VAL A 340 -8.15 -14.04 5.08
CA VAL A 340 -8.16 -14.41 6.51
C VAL A 340 -9.48 -13.98 7.16
N ARG A 341 -9.87 -12.71 6.96
CA ARG A 341 -11.14 -12.17 7.51
C ARG A 341 -12.35 -12.86 6.88
N ARG A 342 -12.29 -13.08 5.57
CA ARG A 342 -13.33 -13.76 4.80
C ARG A 342 -13.51 -15.22 5.22
N ALA A 343 -12.42 -15.93 5.51
CA ALA A 343 -12.42 -17.31 6.02
C ALA A 343 -13.07 -17.38 7.39
N VAL A 344 -12.76 -16.43 8.29
CA VAL A 344 -13.40 -16.34 9.61
C VAL A 344 -14.90 -16.09 9.47
N ALA A 345 -15.33 -15.14 8.64
CA ALA A 345 -16.75 -14.89 8.39
C ALA A 345 -17.47 -16.12 7.81
N ALA A 346 -16.83 -16.84 6.88
CA ALA A 346 -17.37 -18.06 6.29
C ALA A 346 -17.48 -19.20 7.32
N TYR A 347 -16.46 -19.35 8.16
CA TYR A 347 -16.44 -20.31 9.26
C TYR A 347 -17.55 -20.01 10.29
N ASN A 348 -17.71 -18.74 10.68
CA ASN A 348 -18.78 -18.29 11.57
C ASN A 348 -20.17 -18.56 10.96
N ALA A 349 -20.32 -18.42 9.64
CA ALA A 349 -21.54 -18.79 8.93
C ALA A 349 -21.80 -20.30 8.97
N ALA A 350 -20.77 -21.13 8.73
CA ALA A 350 -20.87 -22.58 8.81
C ALA A 350 -21.28 -23.06 10.21
N LEU A 351 -20.71 -22.48 11.27
CA LEU A 351 -21.04 -22.83 12.67
C LEU A 351 -22.50 -22.57 13.05
N ARG A 352 -23.19 -21.67 12.36
CA ARG A 352 -24.62 -21.42 12.60
C ARG A 352 -25.53 -22.51 12.02
N THR A 353 -24.98 -23.43 11.22
CA THR A 353 -25.71 -24.55 10.62
C THR A 353 -25.46 -25.83 11.42
N ASN A 354 -26.53 -26.58 11.74
CA ASN A 354 -26.47 -27.75 12.63
C ASN A 354 -26.03 -29.06 11.94
N ALA A 355 -25.73 -29.05 10.64
CA ALA A 355 -25.39 -30.25 9.87
C ALA A 355 -24.00 -30.08 9.23
N ALA A 356 -23.11 -31.07 9.43
CA ALA A 356 -21.84 -31.11 8.71
C ALA A 356 -22.07 -31.38 7.22
N GLY A 357 -21.16 -30.89 6.37
CA GLY A 357 -21.21 -31.10 4.91
C GLY A 357 -22.27 -30.26 4.19
N THR A 358 -22.63 -29.10 4.73
CA THR A 358 -23.48 -28.13 4.03
C THR A 358 -22.66 -27.26 3.06
N PRO A 359 -23.30 -26.57 2.11
CA PRO A 359 -22.61 -25.63 1.23
C PRO A 359 -21.82 -24.53 1.97
N GLU A 360 -22.25 -24.13 3.18
CA GLU A 360 -21.54 -23.17 4.01
C GLU A 360 -20.22 -23.72 4.54
N HIS A 361 -20.19 -25.00 4.94
CA HIS A 361 -18.96 -25.69 5.32
C HIS A 361 -18.00 -25.80 4.13
N ASP A 362 -18.50 -26.19 2.96
CA ASP A 362 -17.69 -26.29 1.74
C ASP A 362 -17.12 -24.93 1.33
N ARG A 363 -17.91 -23.85 1.41
CA ARG A 363 -17.45 -22.48 1.15
C ARG A 363 -16.36 -22.08 2.14
N ALA A 364 -16.52 -22.37 3.42
CA ALA A 364 -15.50 -22.03 4.42
C ALA A 364 -14.19 -22.79 4.16
N VAL A 365 -14.25 -24.09 3.84
CA VAL A 365 -13.08 -24.89 3.48
C VAL A 365 -12.41 -24.37 2.20
N ASP A 366 -13.21 -24.08 1.17
CA ASP A 366 -12.72 -23.55 -0.11
C ASP A 366 -11.96 -22.23 0.04
N ILE A 367 -12.29 -21.42 1.06
CA ILE A 367 -11.59 -20.16 1.33
C ILE A 367 -10.38 -20.40 2.24
N ALA A 368 -10.58 -21.04 3.38
CA ALA A 368 -9.59 -21.10 4.46
C ALA A 368 -8.36 -21.94 4.07
N VAL A 369 -8.54 -23.09 3.43
CA VAL A 369 -7.44 -24.03 3.16
C VAL A 369 -6.48 -23.49 2.08
N PRO A 370 -6.95 -23.01 0.91
CA PRO A 370 -6.05 -22.36 -0.05
C PRO A 370 -5.38 -21.10 0.52
N CYS A 371 -6.09 -20.32 1.35
CA CYS A 371 -5.52 -19.15 1.99
C CYS A 371 -4.38 -19.50 2.96
N ALA A 372 -4.52 -20.57 3.75
CA ALA A 372 -3.48 -21.02 4.67
C ALA A 372 -2.22 -21.44 3.93
N LEU A 373 -2.38 -22.23 2.85
CA LEU A 373 -1.28 -22.66 2.00
C LEU A 373 -0.59 -21.48 1.30
N ALA A 374 -1.36 -20.49 0.83
CA ALA A 374 -0.80 -19.28 0.22
C ALA A 374 -0.09 -18.38 1.25
N ALA A 375 -0.62 -18.24 2.46
CA ALA A 375 0.01 -17.47 3.53
C ALA A 375 1.38 -18.05 3.90
N ASP A 376 1.47 -19.38 4.00
CA ASP A 376 2.72 -20.11 4.17
C ASP A 376 3.67 -19.91 2.99
N ALA A 377 3.17 -19.98 1.75
CA ALA A 377 3.97 -19.73 0.55
C ALA A 377 4.60 -18.33 0.52
N VAL A 378 3.86 -17.30 0.93
CA VAL A 378 4.35 -15.91 1.00
C VAL A 378 5.53 -15.77 1.97
N ARG A 379 5.61 -16.58 3.03
CA ARG A 379 6.73 -16.58 3.99
C ARG A 379 8.07 -16.82 3.29
N TYR A 380 8.10 -17.65 2.25
CA TYR A 380 9.33 -17.99 1.53
C TYR A 380 9.87 -16.85 0.65
N GLY A 381 9.01 -15.89 0.29
CA GLY A 381 9.42 -14.67 -0.41
C GLY A 381 10.12 -13.63 0.48
N LEU A 382 10.08 -13.81 1.80
CA LEU A 382 10.71 -12.92 2.77
C LEU A 382 12.10 -13.44 3.16
N ARG A 383 13.06 -12.52 3.26
CA ARG A 383 14.42 -12.80 3.76
C ARG A 383 14.35 -13.31 5.20
N PRO A 384 15.26 -14.22 5.60
CA PRO A 384 15.41 -14.59 7.00
C PRO A 384 15.59 -13.35 7.89
N GLY A 385 14.74 -13.21 8.91
CA GLY A 385 14.71 -12.04 9.78
C GLY A 385 13.34 -11.76 10.39
N GLU A 386 13.23 -10.63 11.09
CA GLU A 386 12.05 -10.27 11.89
C GLU A 386 10.75 -10.22 11.08
N LEU A 387 10.79 -9.71 9.83
CA LEU A 387 9.59 -9.63 8.98
C LEU A 387 9.04 -11.01 8.64
N ARG A 388 9.91 -11.98 8.36
CA ARG A 388 9.54 -13.36 8.05
C ARG A 388 8.96 -14.08 9.27
N GLU A 389 9.57 -13.90 10.44
CA GLU A 389 9.06 -14.50 11.68
C GLU A 389 7.72 -13.92 12.09
N ALA A 390 7.55 -12.61 11.94
CA ALA A 390 6.28 -11.95 12.18
C ALA A 390 5.18 -12.43 11.21
N TRP A 391 5.49 -12.57 9.93
CA TRP A 391 4.55 -13.13 8.95
C TRP A 391 4.14 -14.56 9.27
N ALA A 392 5.05 -15.37 9.84
CA ALA A 392 4.75 -16.73 10.25
C ALA A 392 3.61 -16.80 11.29
N ALA A 393 3.53 -15.81 12.18
CA ALA A 393 2.43 -15.71 13.14
C ALA A 393 1.08 -15.41 12.44
N GLU A 394 1.07 -14.64 11.36
CA GLU A 394 -0.11 -14.45 10.50
C GLU A 394 -0.52 -15.78 9.84
N ALA A 395 0.44 -16.48 9.23
CA ALA A 395 0.20 -17.76 8.58
C ALA A 395 -0.36 -18.81 9.55
N ALA A 396 0.12 -18.81 10.81
CA ALA A 396 -0.41 -19.69 11.85
C ALA A 396 -1.88 -19.41 12.21
N ARG A 397 -2.32 -18.14 12.18
CA ARG A 397 -3.73 -17.79 12.47
C ARG A 397 -4.69 -18.34 11.43
N ILE A 398 -4.37 -18.19 10.15
CA ILE A 398 -5.22 -18.73 9.08
C ILE A 398 -5.15 -20.26 9.03
N LEU A 399 -4.02 -20.86 9.40
CA LEU A 399 -3.92 -22.31 9.55
C LEU A 399 -4.87 -22.84 10.64
N ASP A 400 -4.96 -22.18 11.80
CA ASP A 400 -5.92 -22.56 12.85
C ASP A 400 -7.37 -22.50 12.34
N VAL A 401 -7.74 -21.45 11.60
CA VAL A 401 -9.07 -21.34 10.97
C VAL A 401 -9.29 -22.48 9.99
N ALA A 402 -8.33 -22.79 9.12
CA ALA A 402 -8.43 -23.88 8.14
C ALA A 402 -8.65 -25.25 8.81
N LEU A 403 -7.86 -25.58 9.84
CA LEU A 403 -7.97 -26.83 10.59
C LEU A 403 -9.32 -26.98 11.30
N ARG A 404 -9.81 -25.90 11.94
CA ARG A 404 -11.14 -25.88 12.57
C ARG A 404 -12.24 -26.08 11.54
N THR A 405 -12.12 -25.42 10.40
CA THR A 405 -13.12 -25.50 9.33
C THR A 405 -13.20 -26.92 8.75
N LEU A 406 -12.05 -27.54 8.48
CA LEU A 406 -11.97 -28.93 8.02
C LEU A 406 -12.54 -29.91 9.05
N THR A 407 -12.26 -29.68 10.33
CA THR A 407 -12.72 -30.55 11.43
C THR A 407 -14.23 -30.49 11.58
N VAL A 408 -14.82 -29.29 11.58
CA VAL A 408 -16.29 -29.14 11.65
C VAL A 408 -16.96 -29.71 10.40
N ALA A 409 -16.30 -29.63 9.23
CA ALA A 409 -16.79 -30.24 7.99
C ALA A 409 -16.61 -31.77 7.93
N GLY A 410 -15.92 -32.40 8.88
CA GLY A 410 -15.65 -33.85 8.88
C GLY A 410 -14.67 -34.32 7.79
N ARG A 411 -13.77 -33.45 7.32
CA ARG A 411 -12.81 -33.75 6.23
C ARG A 411 -11.47 -34.26 6.78
N GLU A 412 -11.50 -35.40 7.47
CA GLU A 412 -10.36 -35.96 8.22
C GLU A 412 -9.08 -36.15 7.37
N ASP A 413 -9.23 -36.67 6.15
CA ASP A 413 -8.10 -36.89 5.22
C ASP A 413 -7.38 -35.58 4.87
N GLU A 414 -8.12 -34.48 4.77
CA GLU A 414 -7.55 -33.16 4.47
C GLU A 414 -6.93 -32.50 5.69
N VAL A 415 -7.46 -32.75 6.89
CA VAL A 415 -6.81 -32.34 8.14
C VAL A 415 -5.43 -32.96 8.22
N LEU A 416 -5.33 -34.27 8.00
CA LEU A 416 -4.05 -34.98 8.06
C LEU A 416 -3.07 -34.45 7.00
N ASP A 417 -3.50 -34.36 5.73
CA ASP A 417 -2.64 -33.81 4.67
C ASP A 417 -2.22 -32.36 4.95
N LEU A 418 -3.08 -31.52 5.55
CA LEU A 418 -2.73 -30.13 5.89
C LEU A 418 -1.65 -30.08 6.95
N LEU A 419 -1.78 -30.90 8.00
CA LEU A 419 -0.78 -31.00 9.07
C LEU A 419 0.57 -31.45 8.53
N GLU A 420 0.59 -32.43 7.62
CA GLU A 420 1.84 -32.88 6.99
C GLU A 420 2.50 -31.80 6.12
N HIS A 421 1.71 -31.04 5.36
CA HIS A 421 2.24 -29.91 4.59
C HIS A 421 2.84 -28.83 5.50
N VAL A 422 2.27 -28.60 6.69
CA VAL A 422 2.80 -27.64 7.66
C VAL A 422 4.07 -28.17 8.31
N ALA A 423 4.10 -29.45 8.70
CA ALA A 423 5.27 -30.08 9.30
C ALA A 423 6.49 -30.09 8.35
N ALA A 424 6.26 -30.37 7.06
CA ALA A 424 7.29 -30.29 6.03
C ALA A 424 7.80 -28.86 5.80
N SER A 425 6.96 -27.86 6.04
CA SER A 425 7.32 -26.44 5.89
C SER A 425 8.20 -25.94 7.04
N ALA A 426 7.99 -26.47 8.25
CA ALA A 426 8.77 -26.14 9.45
C ALA A 426 10.18 -26.77 9.47
N THR A 427 10.41 -27.84 8.70
CA THR A 427 11.70 -28.57 8.65
C THR A 427 12.68 -28.05 7.60
N LEU A 428 12.20 -27.23 6.65
CA LEU A 428 13.01 -26.64 5.59
C LEU A 428 13.25 -25.15 5.86
N ASP A 429 14.27 -24.83 6.66
CA ASP A 429 14.87 -23.50 6.59
C ASP A 429 15.80 -23.45 5.37
N PRO A 430 15.62 -22.52 4.43
CA PRO A 430 16.51 -22.41 3.29
C PRO A 430 17.91 -22.05 3.80
N VAL A 431 18.84 -22.99 3.66
CA VAL A 431 20.27 -22.76 3.92
C VAL A 431 20.72 -21.61 3.01
N VAL A 432 21.36 -20.60 3.60
CA VAL A 432 21.92 -19.44 2.89
C VAL A 432 22.92 -19.93 1.85
N ALA A 433 22.52 -19.97 0.57
CA ALA A 433 23.46 -20.14 -0.54
C ALA A 433 23.89 -18.77 -1.05
N GLU A 434 25.20 -18.58 -1.25
CA GLU A 434 25.74 -17.41 -1.93
C GLU A 434 25.14 -17.25 -3.34
N PRO A 435 24.93 -16.01 -3.82
CA PRO A 435 24.28 -15.75 -5.10
C PRO A 435 25.19 -16.16 -6.28
N GLY A 436 25.09 -17.42 -6.70
CA GLY A 436 25.67 -17.96 -7.94
C GLY A 436 24.61 -18.13 -9.03
N PRO A 437 24.97 -18.02 -10.32
CA PRO A 437 24.02 -18.21 -11.41
C PRO A 437 23.73 -19.72 -11.56
N GLY A 438 22.59 -20.18 -11.05
CA GLY A 438 22.05 -21.50 -11.38
C GLY A 438 21.64 -22.45 -10.25
N THR A 439 21.53 -22.01 -8.99
CA THR A 439 20.96 -22.84 -7.91
C THR A 439 19.56 -22.38 -7.54
N ASP A 440 18.56 -23.03 -8.15
CA ASP A 440 17.13 -22.89 -7.88
C ASP A 440 16.73 -23.69 -6.61
N LEU A 441 17.43 -23.43 -5.50
CA LEU A 441 17.37 -24.23 -4.25
C LEU A 441 16.89 -23.46 -3.02
N LEU A 442 16.33 -22.25 -3.18
CA LEU A 442 15.49 -21.59 -2.17
C LEU A 442 14.03 -22.10 -2.24
N ALA A 443 13.85 -23.36 -2.65
CA ALA A 443 12.62 -23.89 -3.22
C ALA A 443 11.46 -23.92 -2.22
N VAL A 444 10.28 -23.58 -2.73
CA VAL A 444 8.99 -23.79 -2.04
C VAL A 444 8.91 -25.25 -1.59
N ALA A 445 8.44 -25.49 -0.35
CA ALA A 445 8.36 -26.83 0.25
C ALA A 445 7.73 -27.87 -0.70
N PRO A 446 8.15 -29.16 -0.67
CA PRO A 446 7.59 -30.19 -1.55
C PRO A 446 6.09 -30.42 -1.28
N ARG A 447 5.39 -30.97 -2.27
CA ARG A 447 4.03 -31.48 -2.06
C ARG A 447 4.12 -32.72 -1.16
N VAL A 448 3.24 -32.83 -0.18
CA VAL A 448 3.20 -33.97 0.74
C VAL A 448 1.92 -34.76 0.51
N ARG A 449 1.99 -36.09 0.63
CA ARG A 449 0.79 -36.94 0.65
C ARG A 449 0.90 -37.99 1.77
N THR A 450 -0.21 -38.18 2.48
CA THR A 450 -0.31 -39.15 3.59
C THR A 450 -0.61 -40.57 3.13
N ARG A 451 -1.16 -40.74 1.91
CA ARG A 451 -1.49 -42.05 1.34
C ARG A 451 -0.47 -42.44 0.26
N PRO A 452 0.35 -43.49 0.48
CA PRO A 452 1.23 -44.04 -0.55
C PRO A 452 0.40 -44.44 -1.78
N HIS A 453 0.82 -43.99 -2.96
CA HIS A 453 0.17 -44.26 -4.26
C HIS A 453 -1.15 -43.52 -4.56
N GLY A 454 -1.60 -42.60 -3.69
CA GLY A 454 -2.74 -41.70 -3.94
C GLY A 454 -2.33 -40.29 -4.43
N ARG A 455 -3.32 -39.50 -4.87
CA ARG A 455 -3.17 -38.03 -4.89
C ARG A 455 -3.41 -37.50 -3.48
N SER A 456 -2.71 -36.43 -3.10
CA SER A 456 -3.02 -35.70 -1.86
C SER A 456 -4.49 -35.30 -1.84
N ALA A 457 -5.14 -35.43 -0.69
CA ALA A 457 -6.49 -34.93 -0.43
C ALA A 457 -6.57 -33.41 -0.63
N LEU A 458 -5.45 -32.70 -0.46
CA LEU A 458 -5.31 -31.26 -0.69
C LEU A 458 -4.88 -30.87 -2.11
N ALA A 459 -4.84 -31.81 -3.07
CA ALA A 459 -4.46 -31.48 -4.44
C ALA A 459 -5.29 -30.32 -5.03
N TRP A 460 -6.60 -30.30 -4.75
CA TRP A 460 -7.49 -29.23 -5.19
C TRP A 460 -7.12 -27.88 -4.54
N ALA A 461 -6.75 -27.87 -3.26
CA ALA A 461 -6.46 -26.66 -2.50
C ALA A 461 -5.11 -26.06 -2.89
N LEU A 462 -4.12 -26.92 -3.20
CA LEU A 462 -2.83 -26.52 -3.74
C LEU A 462 -3.02 -25.81 -5.09
N ASP A 463 -3.78 -26.42 -6.01
CA ASP A 463 -4.02 -25.86 -7.33
C ASP A 463 -4.83 -24.55 -7.23
N ALA A 464 -5.86 -24.51 -6.37
CA ALA A 464 -6.64 -23.32 -6.08
C ALA A 464 -5.80 -22.19 -5.47
N ALA A 465 -4.88 -22.50 -4.55
CA ALA A 465 -4.00 -21.49 -3.96
C ALA A 465 -3.05 -20.90 -5.01
N GLN A 466 -2.48 -21.73 -5.90
CA GLN A 466 -1.65 -21.25 -6.99
C GLN A 466 -2.44 -20.32 -7.94
N GLU A 467 -3.65 -20.70 -8.32
CA GLU A 467 -4.51 -19.91 -9.20
C GLU A 467 -4.95 -18.58 -8.58
N ARG A 468 -5.44 -18.61 -7.32
CA ARG A 468 -6.10 -17.46 -6.67
C ARG A 468 -5.12 -16.41 -6.15
N TYR A 469 -3.91 -16.83 -5.79
CA TYR A 469 -2.90 -15.93 -5.21
C TYR A 469 -1.71 -15.71 -6.14
N GLY A 470 -1.54 -16.51 -7.20
CA GLY A 470 -0.44 -16.33 -8.16
C GLY A 470 0.95 -16.60 -7.55
N VAL A 471 1.01 -17.40 -6.48
CA VAL A 471 2.26 -17.79 -5.82
C VAL A 471 2.51 -19.27 -6.01
N ALA A 472 3.78 -19.66 -6.10
CA ALA A 472 4.14 -21.07 -6.05
C ALA A 472 3.98 -21.56 -4.61
N VAL A 473 3.03 -22.47 -4.38
CA VAL A 473 2.61 -22.89 -3.03
C VAL A 473 3.41 -24.09 -2.53
N ARG A 474 3.74 -25.02 -3.43
CA ARG A 474 4.64 -26.15 -3.19
C ARG A 474 5.48 -26.45 -4.44
N GLY A 475 6.64 -27.06 -4.23
CA GLY A 475 7.53 -27.54 -5.29
C GLY A 475 6.92 -28.67 -6.12
N GLN A 476 7.61 -29.07 -7.20
CA GLN A 476 7.18 -30.18 -8.07
C GLN A 476 7.44 -31.56 -7.47
N GLU A 477 8.36 -31.64 -6.50
CA GLU A 477 8.65 -32.86 -5.76
C GLU A 477 7.45 -33.27 -4.89
N VAL A 478 7.14 -34.56 -4.90
CA VAL A 478 6.08 -35.17 -4.08
C VAL A 478 6.72 -36.15 -3.10
N VAL A 479 6.50 -35.92 -1.81
CA VAL A 479 7.06 -36.72 -0.72
C VAL A 479 5.91 -37.45 0.00
N ASP A 480 6.15 -38.72 0.34
CA ASP A 480 5.26 -39.51 1.19
C ASP A 480 5.55 -39.16 2.66
N ALA A 481 4.51 -38.79 3.42
CA ALA A 481 4.62 -38.62 4.88
C ALA A 481 4.71 -40.01 5.53
N TRP A 482 5.83 -40.32 6.19
CA TRP A 482 6.07 -41.59 6.89
C TRP A 482 6.16 -41.37 8.41
#